data_AF-A0A975CIA4-F1
#
_entry.id   AF-A0A975CIA4-F1
#
_cell.length_a   1.000
_cell.length_b   1.000
_cell.length_c   1.000
_cell.angle_alpha   90.00
_cell.angle_beta   90.00
_cell.angle_gamma   90.00
#
_symmetry.space_group_name_H-M   'P 1'
#
loop_
_entity.id
_entity.type
_entity.pdbx_description
1 polymer ?
#
loop_
_entity_poly.entity_id
_entity_poly.type
_entity_poly.pdbx_seq_one_letter_code
_entity_poly.pdbx_strand_id
1 'polypeptide(L)'
;MEILLKLGVFLVLAVIGFWRGRRNELAHLKQIEEEEKALADVLIFASRRPPRLAHPMDPLLVCGSVVVGSDFFRLLIASLRKVVGGNYRSYENMLERARRHALVRMKQAARDQGARMIFNVRFSTSRISDSRRGAEAAQVEVLAYGTAYIPATGTVAQSRAQHRPNLAITEHESGQTDLMKNPASRWWVLGWFAGVFYCLGELVTDAFWQHAWRYIGGAPWALLLPAAGVLAVLLAVNGRRRQLGWGVTIFLTVLTAPVLAFTLYFGLLRINGATAFDAAPRTYVLQKDFSLKPQDGRGPTVRFDDYMDYWGMQKPGMTADVLIARGWLGFDQYDINSLRDRYRAYYQSRP
;
A
#
# COMPACT_ATOMS: atom_id res chain seq x y z
N MET A 1 -27.34 -15.14 -2.61
CA MET A 1 -26.43 -15.48 -1.49
C MET A 1 -25.07 -14.80 -1.62
N GLU A 2 -24.35 -14.99 -2.73
CA GLU A 2 -23.00 -14.42 -2.91
C GLU A 2 -22.94 -12.88 -2.87
N ILE A 3 -23.91 -12.20 -3.51
CA ILE A 3 -23.99 -10.72 -3.50
C ILE A 3 -24.25 -10.18 -2.10
N LEU A 4 -25.15 -10.83 -1.34
CA LEU A 4 -25.45 -10.46 0.05
C LEU A 4 -24.22 -10.63 0.95
N LEU A 5 -23.45 -11.70 0.76
CA LEU A 5 -22.22 -11.95 1.51
C LEU A 5 -21.13 -10.92 1.17
N LYS A 6 -20.91 -10.62 -0.12
CA LYS A 6 -19.98 -9.58 -0.57
C LYS A 6 -20.36 -8.20 -0.02
N LEU A 7 -21.65 -7.87 -0.05
CA LEU A 7 -22.18 -6.62 0.50
C LEU A 7 -22.01 -6.56 2.02
N GLY A 8 -22.29 -7.66 2.73
CA GLY A 8 -22.08 -7.76 4.18
C GLY A 8 -20.62 -7.54 4.57
N VAL A 9 -19.68 -8.19 3.89
CA VAL A 9 -18.24 -8.00 4.12
C VAL A 9 -17.83 -6.55 3.83
N PHE A 10 -18.30 -5.96 2.73
CA PHE A 10 -18.03 -4.56 2.39
C PHE A 10 -18.55 -3.60 3.47
N LEU A 11 -19.78 -3.79 3.97
CA LEU A 11 -20.37 -2.95 5.02
C LEU A 11 -19.60 -3.07 6.33
N VAL A 12 -19.16 -4.27 6.71
CA VAL A 12 -18.34 -4.47 7.91
C VAL A 12 -17.01 -3.74 7.80
N LEU A 13 -16.30 -3.88 6.67
CA LEU A 13 -15.05 -3.16 6.41
C LEU A 13 -15.27 -1.64 6.38
N ALA A 14 -16.39 -1.19 5.82
CA ALA A 14 -16.77 0.22 5.76
C ALA A 14 -16.97 0.80 7.18
N VAL A 15 -17.67 0.09 8.06
CA VAL A 15 -17.90 0.51 9.45
C VAL A 15 -16.58 0.56 10.23
N ILE A 16 -15.73 -0.46 10.09
CA ILE A 16 -14.42 -0.50 10.74
C ILE A 16 -13.56 0.68 10.27
N GLY A 17 -13.51 0.91 8.95
CA GLY A 17 -12.78 2.02 8.35
C GLY A 17 -13.27 3.38 8.83
N PHE A 18 -14.57 3.59 8.84
CA PHE A 18 -15.20 4.82 9.35
C PHE A 18 -14.85 5.08 10.82
N TRP A 19 -15.02 4.07 11.68
CA TRP A 19 -14.80 4.22 13.12
C TRP A 19 -13.33 4.46 13.45
N ARG A 20 -12.42 3.74 12.78
CA ARG A 20 -10.98 3.93 12.94
C ARG A 20 -10.52 5.29 12.41
N GLY A 21 -11.03 5.71 11.24
CA GLY A 21 -10.76 7.03 10.68
C GLY A 21 -11.24 8.15 11.61
N ARG A 22 -12.46 8.00 12.17
CA ARG A 22 -13.02 8.95 13.13
C ARG A 22 -12.18 9.04 14.41
N ARG A 23 -11.73 7.91 14.95
CA ARG A 23 -10.85 7.89 16.13
C ARG A 23 -9.52 8.58 15.87
N ASN A 24 -8.89 8.32 14.72
CA ASN A 24 -7.61 8.94 14.37
C ASN A 24 -7.77 10.46 14.21
N GLU A 25 -8.86 10.91 13.58
CA GLU A 25 -9.17 12.34 13.48
C GLU A 25 -9.32 13.00 14.86
N LEU A 26 -10.06 12.38 15.77
CA LEU A 26 -10.26 12.92 17.12
C LEU A 26 -8.96 12.97 17.93
N ALA A 27 -8.13 11.92 17.83
CA ALA A 27 -6.82 11.90 18.47
C ALA A 27 -5.91 13.02 17.94
N HIS A 28 -5.87 13.21 16.62
CA HIS A 28 -5.07 14.28 16.01
C HIS A 28 -5.59 15.68 16.37
N LEU A 29 -6.91 15.88 16.45
CA LEU A 29 -7.48 17.15 16.93
C LEU A 29 -7.08 17.46 18.37
N LYS A 30 -7.03 16.44 19.24
CA LYS A 30 -6.57 16.59 20.62
C LYS A 30 -5.08 16.95 20.67
N GLN A 31 -4.25 16.32 19.86
CA GLN A 31 -2.83 16.66 19.75
C GLN A 31 -2.63 18.12 19.32
N ILE A 32 -3.35 18.58 18.29
CA ILE A 32 -3.30 19.99 17.86
C ILE A 32 -3.68 20.93 19.00
N GLU A 33 -4.71 20.59 19.79
CA GLU A 33 -5.12 21.41 20.93
C GLU A 33 -4.03 21.46 22.03
N GLU A 34 -3.33 20.35 22.28
CA GLU A 34 -2.20 20.29 23.22
C GLU A 34 -1.03 21.15 22.71
N GLU A 35 -0.71 21.10 21.41
CA GLU A 35 0.32 21.92 20.78
C GLU A 35 -0.04 23.41 20.77
N GLU A 36 -1.31 23.76 20.51
CA GLU A 36 -1.82 25.13 20.59
C GLU A 36 -1.65 25.70 22.00
N LYS A 37 -1.97 24.90 23.04
CA LYS A 37 -1.76 25.26 24.45
C LYS A 37 -0.27 25.42 24.76
N ALA A 38 0.58 24.50 24.29
CA ALA A 38 2.03 24.56 24.51
C ALA A 38 2.69 25.79 23.87
N LEU A 39 2.06 26.34 22.82
CA LEU A 39 2.51 27.54 22.09
C LEU A 39 1.71 28.80 22.43
N ALA A 40 0.91 28.78 23.51
CA ALA A 40 0.11 29.94 23.92
C ALA A 40 0.97 31.19 24.23
N ASP A 41 2.25 31.00 24.51
CA ASP A 41 3.27 32.04 24.75
C ASP A 41 3.74 32.76 23.48
N VAL A 42 3.36 32.30 22.28
CA VAL A 42 3.58 32.99 21.02
C VAL A 42 2.29 33.67 20.56
N LEU A 43 2.29 35.00 20.50
CA LEU A 43 1.14 35.80 20.12
C LEU A 43 1.08 36.01 18.61
N ILE A 44 -0.13 36.04 18.06
CA ILE A 44 -0.40 36.29 16.64
C ILE A 44 -1.30 37.51 16.47
N PHE A 45 -1.00 38.33 15.47
CA PHE A 45 -1.73 39.57 15.19
C PHE A 45 -2.06 39.67 13.69
N ALA A 46 -3.30 40.06 13.40
CA ALA A 46 -3.74 40.37 12.05
C ALA A 46 -3.26 41.76 11.56
N SER A 47 -2.80 42.61 12.47
CA SER A 47 -2.33 43.96 12.11
C SER A 47 -1.08 43.87 11.23
N ARG A 48 -1.05 44.71 10.18
CA ARG A 48 0.07 44.73 9.23
C ARG A 48 1.39 45.20 9.84
N ARG A 49 1.33 46.05 10.86
CA ARG A 49 2.49 46.62 11.55
C ARG A 49 2.39 46.35 13.05
N PRO A 50 3.54 46.14 13.73
CA PRO A 50 3.57 46.12 15.19
C PRO A 50 3.26 47.51 15.76
N PRO A 51 2.77 47.60 17.01
CA PRO A 51 2.74 48.86 17.75
C PRO A 51 4.16 49.45 17.84
N ARG A 52 4.28 50.75 18.13
CA ARG A 52 5.59 51.40 18.25
C ARG A 52 6.44 50.68 19.30
N LEU A 53 7.58 50.15 18.88
CA LEU A 53 8.51 49.41 19.73
C LEU A 53 9.54 50.38 20.29
N ALA A 54 9.86 50.24 21.59
CA ALA A 54 10.86 51.07 22.25
C ALA A 54 12.30 50.75 21.79
N HIS A 55 12.52 49.53 21.28
CA HIS A 55 13.83 49.04 20.85
C HIS A 55 13.78 48.57 19.40
N PRO A 56 14.90 48.65 18.65
CA PRO A 56 15.02 48.06 17.33
C PRO A 56 14.79 46.54 17.38
N MET A 57 13.99 46.03 16.45
CA MET A 57 13.66 44.61 16.34
C MET A 57 13.97 44.15 14.92
N ASP A 58 14.56 42.97 14.77
CA ASP A 58 14.76 42.32 13.49
C ASP A 58 13.47 41.60 13.05
N PRO A 59 12.92 41.92 11.87
CA PRO A 59 11.78 41.19 11.31
C PRO A 59 12.24 39.87 10.67
N LEU A 60 11.53 38.79 10.95
CA LEU A 60 11.78 37.45 10.43
C LEU A 60 10.54 36.92 9.70
N LEU A 61 10.71 36.39 8.50
CA LEU A 61 9.65 35.64 7.85
C LEU A 61 9.48 34.29 8.54
N VAL A 62 8.28 34.00 9.03
CA VAL A 62 7.91 32.69 9.58
C VAL A 62 6.77 32.12 8.78
N CYS A 63 6.82 30.80 8.57
CA CYS A 63 5.79 30.09 7.84
C CYS A 63 5.55 28.71 8.43
N GLY A 64 4.35 28.18 8.20
CA GLY A 64 3.97 26.81 8.51
C GLY A 64 2.97 26.32 7.48
N SER A 65 3.27 25.20 6.83
CA SER A 65 2.36 24.58 5.86
C SER A 65 1.92 23.20 6.30
N VAL A 66 0.70 22.86 5.92
CA VAL A 66 0.11 21.53 6.12
C VAL A 66 -0.60 21.12 4.84
N VAL A 67 -0.37 19.88 4.43
CA VAL A 67 -1.11 19.24 3.33
C VAL A 67 -2.12 18.29 3.93
N VAL A 68 -3.40 18.46 3.58
CA VAL A 68 -4.47 17.56 3.99
C VAL A 68 -5.12 16.93 2.77
N GLY A 69 -5.36 15.61 2.85
CA GLY A 69 -6.10 14.85 1.85
C GLY A 69 -7.47 14.42 2.35
N SER A 70 -8.42 14.24 1.43
CA SER A 70 -9.73 13.67 1.75
C SER A 70 -9.72 12.14 1.76
N ASP A 71 -10.25 11.52 2.82
CA ASP A 71 -10.42 10.06 2.88
C ASP A 71 -11.53 9.56 1.94
N PHE A 72 -11.44 8.30 1.50
CA PHE A 72 -12.44 7.62 0.66
C PHE A 72 -13.88 7.74 1.21
N PHE A 73 -14.08 7.58 2.53
CA PHE A 73 -15.40 7.71 3.15
C PHE A 73 -15.94 9.15 3.08
N ARG A 74 -15.07 10.16 3.20
CA ARG A 74 -15.49 11.56 3.07
C ARG A 74 -15.90 11.87 1.65
N LEU A 75 -15.22 11.29 0.66
CA LEU A 75 -15.61 11.36 -0.75
C LEU A 75 -16.97 10.71 -0.99
N LEU A 76 -17.24 9.54 -0.39
CA LEU A 76 -18.54 8.87 -0.50
C LEU A 76 -19.67 9.68 0.14
N ILE A 77 -19.45 10.26 1.32
CA ILE A 77 -20.45 11.12 1.98
C ILE A 77 -20.65 12.42 1.19
N ALA A 78 -19.58 13.00 0.65
CA ALA A 78 -19.65 14.18 -0.19
C ALA A 78 -20.38 13.90 -1.52
N SER A 79 -20.24 12.70 -2.10
CA SER A 79 -20.96 12.32 -3.32
C SER A 79 -22.44 12.12 -3.06
N LEU A 80 -22.83 11.53 -1.92
CA LEU A 80 -24.24 11.47 -1.50
C LEU A 80 -24.85 12.87 -1.29
N ARG A 81 -24.05 13.81 -0.75
CA ARG A 81 -24.46 15.22 -0.59
C ARG A 81 -24.67 15.95 -1.91
N LYS A 82 -24.03 15.55 -3.02
CA LYS A 82 -24.31 16.14 -4.34
C LYS A 82 -25.78 15.97 -4.74
N VAL A 83 -26.43 14.91 -4.27
CA VAL A 83 -27.83 14.62 -4.57
C VAL A 83 -28.77 15.32 -3.58
N VAL A 84 -28.41 15.37 -2.29
CA VAL A 84 -29.28 15.90 -1.22
C VAL A 84 -29.13 17.42 -1.01
N GLY A 85 -28.00 18.01 -1.40
CA GLY A 85 -27.68 19.43 -1.18
C GLY A 85 -27.12 19.75 0.22
N GLY A 86 -26.69 21.02 0.42
CA GLY A 86 -26.18 21.56 1.69
C GLY A 86 -24.65 21.68 1.80
N ASN A 87 -24.18 22.25 2.92
CA ASN A 87 -22.75 22.54 3.16
C ASN A 87 -21.90 21.27 3.28
N TYR A 88 -20.69 21.31 2.72
CA TYR A 88 -19.70 20.22 2.81
C TYR A 88 -18.96 20.22 4.16
N ARG A 89 -19.70 19.99 5.25
CA ARG A 89 -19.13 19.91 6.63
C ARG A 89 -17.88 19.04 6.75
N SER A 90 -17.76 17.96 5.97
CA SER A 90 -16.57 17.10 5.96
C SER A 90 -15.32 17.80 5.42
N TYR A 91 -15.45 18.70 4.44
CA TYR A 91 -14.36 19.52 3.93
C TYR A 91 -14.11 20.74 4.81
N GLU A 92 -15.16 21.36 5.35
CA GLU A 92 -15.03 22.48 6.30
C GLU A 92 -14.22 22.06 7.53
N ASN A 93 -14.56 20.93 8.16
CA ASN A 93 -13.81 20.40 9.31
C ASN A 93 -12.34 20.08 8.96
N MET A 94 -12.09 19.61 7.74
CA MET A 94 -10.74 19.28 7.27
C MET A 94 -9.89 20.55 7.09
N LEU A 95 -10.46 21.58 6.46
CA LEU A 95 -9.80 22.88 6.27
C LEU A 95 -9.58 23.60 7.59
N GLU A 96 -10.54 23.52 8.52
CA GLU A 96 -10.38 24.09 9.86
C GLU A 96 -9.21 23.47 10.61
N ARG A 97 -9.13 22.13 10.61
CA ARG A 97 -8.00 21.40 11.18
C ARG A 97 -6.67 21.78 10.52
N ALA A 98 -6.66 21.92 9.19
CA ALA A 98 -5.47 22.32 8.45
C ALA A 98 -5.00 23.74 8.82
N ARG A 99 -5.92 24.70 8.96
CA ARG A 99 -5.61 26.07 9.41
C ARG A 99 -5.00 26.08 10.80
N ARG A 100 -5.59 25.36 11.75
CA ARG A 100 -5.08 25.23 13.12
C ARG A 100 -3.67 24.65 13.15
N HIS A 101 -3.44 23.55 12.44
CA HIS A 101 -2.13 22.90 12.39
C HIS A 101 -1.07 23.76 11.64
N ALA A 102 -1.45 24.47 10.57
CA ALA A 102 -0.55 25.41 9.90
C ALA A 102 -0.13 26.58 10.82
N LEU A 103 -1.06 27.10 11.63
CA LEU A 103 -0.74 28.09 12.67
C LEU A 103 0.22 27.53 13.72
N VAL A 104 -0.02 26.32 14.22
CA VAL A 104 0.87 25.66 15.18
C VAL A 104 2.29 25.58 14.63
N ARG A 105 2.47 25.10 13.39
CA ARG A 105 3.80 25.02 12.74
C ARG A 105 4.46 26.39 12.57
N MET A 106 3.70 27.42 12.17
CA MET A 106 4.22 28.78 12.06
C MET A 106 4.64 29.36 13.42
N LYS A 107 3.86 29.09 14.48
CA LYS A 107 4.19 29.50 15.86
C LYS A 107 5.42 28.77 16.39
N GLN A 108 5.55 27.48 16.09
CA GLN A 108 6.74 26.69 16.41
C GLN A 108 7.97 27.29 15.71
N ALA A 109 7.90 27.55 14.40
CA ALA A 109 8.98 28.17 13.64
C ALA A 109 9.39 29.55 14.18
N ALA A 110 8.45 30.32 14.72
CA ALA A 110 8.74 31.58 15.40
C ALA A 110 9.43 31.35 16.75
N ARG A 111 8.92 30.41 17.56
CA ARG A 111 9.50 30.05 18.87
C ARG A 111 10.93 29.52 18.75
N ASP A 112 11.20 28.69 17.75
CA ASP A 112 12.52 28.12 17.48
C ASP A 112 13.55 29.21 17.11
N GLN A 113 13.08 30.32 16.55
CA GLN A 113 13.88 31.51 16.26
C GLN A 113 13.96 32.49 17.46
N GLY A 114 13.33 32.16 18.58
CA GLY A 114 13.29 32.99 19.79
C GLY A 114 12.23 34.10 19.77
N ALA A 115 11.35 34.12 18.78
CA ALA A 115 10.30 35.12 18.68
C ALA A 115 9.05 34.75 19.49
N ARG A 116 8.39 35.76 20.05
CA ARG A 116 7.15 35.61 20.85
C ARG A 116 5.94 36.30 20.24
N MET A 117 6.11 37.03 19.15
CA MET A 117 5.04 37.78 18.50
C MET A 117 5.18 37.68 16.99
N ILE A 118 4.06 37.45 16.30
CA ILE A 118 3.96 37.35 14.84
C ILE A 118 2.89 38.34 14.37
N PHE A 119 3.24 39.21 13.44
CA PHE A 119 2.36 40.22 12.85
C PHE A 119 2.05 39.91 11.39
N ASN A 120 1.02 40.56 10.85
CA ASN A 120 0.55 40.38 9.48
C ASN A 120 0.34 38.90 9.12
N VAL A 121 -0.25 38.13 10.05
CA VAL A 121 -0.53 36.71 9.83
C VAL A 121 -1.56 36.55 8.72
N ARG A 122 -1.25 35.70 7.74
CA ARG A 122 -2.10 35.40 6.59
C ARG A 122 -2.15 33.91 6.34
N PHE A 123 -3.26 33.48 5.73
CA PHE A 123 -3.40 32.14 5.17
C PHE A 123 -3.39 32.20 3.65
N SER A 124 -2.75 31.22 3.03
CA SER A 124 -2.85 30.91 1.61
C SER A 124 -3.25 29.45 1.44
N THR A 125 -4.01 29.15 0.40
CA THR A 125 -4.46 27.78 0.11
C THR A 125 -4.13 27.41 -1.32
N SER A 126 -3.51 26.25 -1.52
CA SER A 126 -3.16 25.72 -2.84
C SER A 126 -3.81 24.34 -3.04
N ARG A 127 -4.34 24.06 -4.23
CA ARG A 127 -4.76 22.70 -4.58
C ARG A 127 -3.55 21.93 -5.09
N ILE A 128 -3.32 20.74 -4.55
CA ILE A 128 -2.18 19.89 -4.94
C ILE A 128 -2.59 18.85 -6.00
N SER A 129 -3.80 18.31 -5.90
CA SER A 129 -4.30 17.28 -6.84
C SER A 129 -4.85 17.92 -8.13
N ASP A 130 -4.29 17.56 -9.30
CA ASP A 130 -4.79 17.93 -10.63
C ASP A 130 -5.87 16.93 -11.07
N SER A 131 -7.12 17.37 -11.08
CA SER A 131 -8.31 16.51 -11.21
C SER A 131 -8.61 16.14 -12.67
N ARG A 132 -7.63 15.58 -13.40
CA ARG A 132 -7.85 15.10 -14.78
C ARG A 132 -8.49 13.71 -14.86
N ARG A 133 -8.51 12.94 -13.76
CA ARG A 133 -9.23 11.66 -13.66
C ARG A 133 -10.09 11.68 -12.40
N GLY A 134 -11.41 11.60 -12.58
CA GLY A 134 -12.44 11.89 -11.57
C GLY A 134 -12.54 10.96 -10.35
N ALA A 135 -11.42 10.50 -9.80
CA ALA A 135 -11.36 9.64 -8.61
C ALA A 135 -10.25 10.02 -7.61
N GLU A 136 -9.51 11.11 -7.84
CA GLU A 136 -8.46 11.52 -6.90
C GLU A 136 -9.03 12.22 -5.67
N ALA A 137 -8.49 11.85 -4.50
CA ALA A 137 -8.75 12.54 -3.26
C ALA A 137 -8.32 14.01 -3.37
N ALA A 138 -9.22 14.92 -3.03
CA ALA A 138 -8.90 16.34 -3.01
C ALA A 138 -7.81 16.57 -1.96
N GLN A 139 -6.65 17.05 -2.43
CA GLN A 139 -5.53 17.44 -1.58
C GLN A 139 -5.36 18.95 -1.61
N VAL A 140 -5.30 19.55 -0.42
CA VAL A 140 -5.18 21.00 -0.25
C VAL A 140 -4.02 21.29 0.69
N GLU A 141 -3.15 22.19 0.26
CA GLU A 141 -2.17 22.83 1.12
C GLU A 141 -2.81 24.05 1.80
N VAL A 142 -2.58 24.18 3.10
CA VAL A 142 -2.84 25.41 3.84
C VAL A 142 -1.50 25.92 4.38
N LEU A 143 -1.12 27.11 3.91
CA LEU A 143 0.08 27.83 4.34
C LEU A 143 -0.32 28.99 5.24
N ALA A 144 0.19 29.01 6.46
CA ALA A 144 0.16 30.19 7.34
C ALA A 144 1.54 30.88 7.29
N TYR A 145 1.56 32.20 7.15
CA TYR A 145 2.80 32.97 7.14
C TYR A 145 2.62 34.35 7.77
N GLY A 146 3.71 34.92 8.27
CA GLY A 146 3.72 36.23 8.91
C GLY A 146 5.12 36.74 9.19
N THR A 147 5.20 37.89 9.88
CA THR A 147 6.46 38.51 10.27
C THR A 147 6.63 38.41 11.79
N ALA A 148 7.55 37.56 12.22
CA ALA A 148 7.97 37.49 13.61
C ALA A 148 8.99 38.59 13.91
N TYR A 149 9.08 39.01 15.17
CA TYR A 149 10.07 40.02 15.59
C TYR A 149 10.90 39.48 16.75
N ILE A 150 12.21 39.70 16.67
CA ILE A 150 13.17 39.44 17.75
C ILE A 150 13.99 40.70 18.03
N PRO A 151 14.54 40.88 19.24
CA PRO A 151 15.44 41.99 19.52
C PRO A 151 16.60 42.01 18.52
N ALA A 152 16.83 43.16 17.89
CA ALA A 152 17.96 43.32 16.99
C ALA A 152 19.26 43.31 17.80
N THR A 153 20.29 42.64 17.27
CA THR A 153 21.61 42.56 17.91
C THR A 153 22.70 42.91 16.92
N GLY A 154 23.61 43.80 17.30
CA GLY A 154 24.82 44.08 16.53
C GLY A 154 24.62 45.05 15.36
N THR A 155 25.39 44.86 14.28
CA THR A 155 25.32 45.70 13.07
C THR A 155 24.28 45.18 12.07
N VAL A 156 23.93 45.98 11.06
CA VAL A 156 22.98 45.57 9.99
C VAL A 156 23.43 44.27 9.29
N ALA A 157 24.74 44.07 9.12
CA ALA A 157 25.29 42.84 8.55
C ALA A 157 25.06 41.59 9.44
N GLN A 158 24.84 41.80 10.74
CA GLN A 158 24.54 40.75 11.72
C GLN A 158 23.04 40.57 11.95
N SER A 159 22.21 41.39 11.29
CA SER A 159 20.75 41.31 11.40
C SER A 159 20.27 39.94 10.93
N ARG A 160 19.35 39.37 11.71
CA ARG A 160 18.76 38.07 11.40
C ARG A 160 17.65 38.15 10.35
N ALA A 161 17.37 39.33 9.82
CA ALA A 161 16.29 39.60 8.85
C ALA A 161 16.46 38.96 7.46
N GLN A 162 17.53 38.19 7.24
CA GLN A 162 17.74 37.45 6.00
C GLN A 162 16.92 36.16 5.97
N HIS A 163 16.63 35.68 4.75
CA HIS A 163 16.04 34.36 4.57
C HIS A 163 16.96 33.29 5.17
N ARG A 164 16.51 32.64 6.24
CA ARG A 164 17.12 31.40 6.70
C ARG A 164 16.43 30.25 5.97
N PRO A 165 17.19 29.31 5.38
CA PRO A 165 16.57 28.07 4.90
C PRO A 165 15.77 27.49 6.05
N ASN A 166 14.49 27.22 5.81
CA ASN A 166 13.56 26.72 6.82
C ASN A 166 14.24 25.59 7.61
N LEU A 167 14.06 25.62 8.94
CA LEU A 167 14.27 24.43 9.76
C LEU A 167 13.60 23.26 9.04
N ALA A 168 14.31 22.12 8.96
CA ALA A 168 13.79 20.89 8.38
C ALA A 168 12.32 20.71 8.77
N ILE A 169 11.47 20.27 7.84
CA ILE A 169 10.08 19.90 8.14
C ILE A 169 10.15 18.90 9.29
N THR A 170 10.01 19.37 10.52
CA THR A 170 10.03 18.54 11.70
C THR A 170 8.72 17.81 11.65
N GLU A 171 8.78 16.56 11.19
CA GLU A 171 7.64 15.65 11.25
C GLU A 171 7.25 15.45 12.71
N HIS A 172 6.40 16.33 13.22
CA HIS A 172 5.79 16.26 14.54
C HIS A 172 4.47 15.47 14.50
N GLU A 173 4.36 14.45 13.64
CA GLU A 173 3.27 13.48 13.75
C GLU A 173 3.66 12.38 14.75
N SER A 174 3.70 12.74 16.04
CA SER A 174 3.95 11.78 17.13
C SER A 174 2.79 10.78 17.23
N GLY A 175 2.89 9.67 16.49
CA GLY A 175 1.92 8.57 16.55
C GLY A 175 1.58 7.94 15.19
N GLN A 176 1.90 8.60 14.08
CA GLN A 176 1.73 8.01 12.75
C GLN A 176 2.97 7.18 12.42
N THR A 177 2.81 5.86 12.30
CA THR A 177 3.93 4.98 11.94
C THR A 177 4.25 5.21 10.46
N ASP A 178 5.32 5.95 10.19
CA ASP A 178 5.86 6.05 8.84
C ASP A 178 6.31 4.64 8.39
N LEU A 179 5.68 4.18 7.30
CA LEU A 179 5.89 2.87 6.68
C LEU A 179 7.36 2.64 6.33
N MET A 180 8.12 3.67 5.96
CA MET A 180 9.50 3.53 5.49
C MET A 180 10.55 3.85 6.57
N LYS A 181 10.18 4.55 7.66
CA LYS A 181 11.12 4.84 8.76
C LYS A 181 11.25 3.70 9.76
N ASN A 182 10.16 2.98 10.06
CA ASN A 182 10.28 1.83 10.94
C ASN A 182 11.01 0.68 10.20
N PRO A 183 12.12 0.15 10.73
CA PRO A 183 12.91 -0.86 10.02
C PRO A 183 12.12 -2.14 9.73
N ALA A 184 11.19 -2.50 10.61
CA ALA A 184 10.39 -3.72 10.43
C ALA A 184 9.33 -3.57 9.33
N SER A 185 8.65 -2.41 9.24
CA SER A 185 7.75 -2.16 8.10
C SER A 185 8.51 -2.01 6.80
N ARG A 186 9.69 -1.36 6.82
CA ARG A 186 10.54 -1.20 5.63
C ARG A 186 10.96 -2.55 5.06
N TRP A 187 11.51 -3.44 5.89
CA TRP A 187 11.91 -4.79 5.43
C TRP A 187 10.71 -5.63 5.00
N TRP A 188 9.56 -5.48 5.64
CA TRP A 188 8.33 -6.15 5.22
C TRP A 188 7.88 -5.67 3.83
N VAL A 189 7.82 -4.36 3.59
CA VAL A 189 7.48 -3.78 2.29
C VAL A 189 8.47 -4.22 1.21
N LEU A 190 9.78 -4.20 1.49
CA LEU A 190 10.80 -4.69 0.56
C LEU A 190 10.61 -6.18 0.24
N GLY A 191 10.36 -7.02 1.25
CA GLY A 191 10.07 -8.44 1.05
C GLY A 191 8.78 -8.68 0.25
N TRP A 192 7.76 -7.84 0.45
CA TRP A 192 6.54 -7.88 -0.35
C TRP A 192 6.81 -7.56 -1.82
N PHE A 193 7.53 -6.47 -2.12
CA PHE A 193 7.92 -6.14 -3.49
C PHE A 193 8.78 -7.24 -4.11
N ALA A 194 9.75 -7.79 -3.38
CA ALA A 194 10.56 -8.91 -3.85
C ALA A 194 9.68 -10.13 -4.21
N GLY A 195 8.67 -10.44 -3.40
CA GLY A 195 7.69 -11.49 -3.70
C GLY A 195 6.85 -11.20 -4.95
N VAL A 196 6.39 -9.96 -5.12
CA VAL A 196 5.66 -9.54 -6.34
C VAL A 196 6.55 -9.64 -7.58
N PHE A 197 7.78 -9.12 -7.51
CA PHE A 197 8.75 -9.21 -8.60
C PHE A 197 9.11 -10.66 -8.93
N TYR A 198 9.24 -11.52 -7.91
CA TYR A 198 9.43 -12.95 -8.12
C TYR A 198 8.24 -13.57 -8.86
N CYS A 199 7.01 -13.32 -8.41
CA CYS A 199 5.81 -13.85 -9.08
C CYS A 199 5.66 -13.34 -10.52
N LEU A 200 5.87 -12.04 -10.75
CA LEU A 200 5.85 -11.46 -12.11
C LEU A 200 6.98 -12.02 -12.97
N GLY A 201 8.17 -12.19 -12.38
CA GLY A 201 9.32 -12.82 -13.02
C GLY A 201 9.00 -14.24 -13.45
N GLU A 202 8.37 -15.05 -12.60
CA GLU A 202 7.94 -16.41 -12.95
C GLU A 202 6.92 -16.41 -14.11
N LEU A 203 5.97 -15.47 -14.14
CA LEU A 203 5.01 -15.34 -15.25
C LEU A 203 5.67 -15.02 -16.59
N VAL A 204 6.69 -14.15 -16.59
CA VAL A 204 7.43 -13.77 -17.81
C VAL A 204 8.42 -14.86 -18.20
N THR A 205 9.15 -15.39 -17.23
CA THR A 205 10.25 -16.31 -17.47
C THR A 205 9.77 -17.71 -17.83
N ASP A 206 8.54 -18.11 -17.48
CA ASP A 206 7.93 -19.37 -17.94
C ASP A 206 7.93 -19.53 -19.48
N ALA A 207 7.98 -18.42 -20.22
CA ALA A 207 8.13 -18.43 -21.67
C ALA A 207 9.55 -18.83 -22.15
N PHE A 208 10.56 -18.63 -21.30
CA PHE A 208 11.99 -18.74 -21.65
C PHE A 208 12.73 -19.89 -20.93
N TRP A 209 12.20 -20.42 -19.83
CA TRP A 209 12.82 -21.54 -19.12
C TRP A 209 12.73 -22.85 -19.92
N GLN A 210 13.79 -23.65 -19.81
CA GLN A 210 13.86 -25.00 -20.38
C GLN A 210 12.75 -25.93 -19.84
N HIS A 211 12.36 -25.75 -18.56
CA HIS A 211 11.28 -26.49 -17.92
C HIS A 211 10.29 -25.53 -17.26
N ALA A 212 9.00 -25.70 -17.53
CA ALA A 212 7.90 -24.93 -16.95
C ALA A 212 6.97 -25.87 -16.17
N TRP A 213 7.34 -26.11 -14.91
CA TRP A 213 6.69 -27.06 -14.02
C TRP A 213 5.29 -26.64 -13.58
N ARG A 214 4.37 -27.60 -13.51
CA ARG A 214 2.98 -27.43 -13.07
C ARG A 214 2.56 -28.60 -12.17
N TYR A 215 1.69 -28.32 -11.20
CA TYR A 215 1.12 -29.35 -10.32
C TYR A 215 0.21 -30.29 -11.10
N ILE A 216 0.34 -31.59 -10.86
CA ILE A 216 -0.59 -32.59 -11.39
C ILE A 216 -1.90 -32.52 -10.59
N GLY A 217 -3.04 -32.31 -11.27
CA GLY A 217 -4.35 -32.18 -10.62
C GLY A 217 -4.66 -30.80 -10.05
N GLY A 218 -3.92 -29.77 -10.48
CA GLY A 218 -4.11 -28.39 -10.05
C GLY A 218 -3.29 -28.01 -8.81
N ALA A 219 -3.17 -26.71 -8.59
CA ALA A 219 -2.45 -26.19 -7.43
C ALA A 219 -3.14 -26.62 -6.12
N PRO A 220 -2.40 -27.04 -5.09
CA PRO A 220 -2.99 -27.43 -3.79
C PRO A 220 -3.37 -26.18 -2.97
N TRP A 221 -4.25 -25.33 -3.50
CA TRP A 221 -4.65 -24.06 -2.88
C TRP A 221 -5.22 -24.22 -1.47
N ALA A 222 -5.87 -25.36 -1.20
CA ALA A 222 -6.35 -25.71 0.14
C ALA A 222 -5.24 -25.83 1.19
N LEU A 223 -3.99 -26.08 0.78
CA LEU A 223 -2.81 -26.10 1.65
C LEU A 223 -2.04 -24.78 1.60
N LEU A 224 -1.89 -24.21 0.39
CA LEU A 224 -1.10 -23.00 0.18
C LEU A 224 -1.73 -21.75 0.82
N LEU A 225 -3.06 -21.59 0.74
CA LEU A 225 -3.73 -20.42 1.30
C LEU A 225 -3.65 -20.38 2.83
N PRO A 226 -3.93 -21.48 3.58
CA PRO A 226 -3.70 -21.50 5.02
C PRO A 226 -2.23 -21.29 5.40
N ALA A 227 -1.29 -21.92 4.68
CA ALA A 227 0.14 -21.75 4.96
C ALA A 227 0.60 -20.29 4.78
N ALA A 228 0.17 -19.64 3.70
CA ALA A 228 0.41 -18.22 3.47
C ALA A 228 -0.24 -17.33 4.55
N GLY A 229 -1.47 -17.67 4.97
CA GLY A 229 -2.17 -16.99 6.07
C GLY A 229 -1.41 -17.09 7.39
N VAL A 230 -0.92 -18.27 7.76
CA VAL A 230 -0.10 -18.48 8.96
C VAL A 230 1.19 -17.66 8.89
N LEU A 231 1.91 -17.70 7.77
CA LEU A 231 3.12 -16.88 7.58
C LEU A 231 2.84 -15.38 7.68
N ALA A 232 1.74 -14.90 7.07
CA ALA A 232 1.33 -13.51 7.14
C ALA A 232 0.97 -13.09 8.58
N VAL A 233 0.34 -13.97 9.37
CA VAL A 233 0.07 -13.76 10.80
C VAL A 233 1.36 -13.76 11.62
N LEU A 234 2.32 -14.65 11.34
CA LEU A 234 3.63 -14.65 12.00
C LEU A 234 4.39 -13.34 11.75
N LEU A 235 4.37 -12.84 10.51
CA LEU A 235 4.91 -11.53 10.17
C LEU A 235 4.17 -10.41 10.91
N ALA A 236 2.84 -10.51 11.06
CA ALA A 236 2.05 -9.58 11.85
C ALA A 236 2.45 -9.55 13.31
N VAL A 237 2.57 -10.72 13.94
CA VAL A 237 3.01 -10.87 15.34
C VAL A 237 4.41 -10.31 15.52
N ASN A 238 5.34 -10.60 14.60
CA ASN A 238 6.69 -10.04 14.64
C ASN A 238 6.67 -8.51 14.47
N GLY A 239 5.86 -7.98 13.55
CA GLY A 239 5.65 -6.54 13.38
C GLY A 239 5.11 -5.88 14.66
N ARG A 240 4.15 -6.52 15.34
CA ARG A 240 3.62 -6.05 16.63
C ARG A 240 4.66 -6.06 17.74
N ARG A 241 5.52 -7.10 17.80
CA ARG A 241 6.66 -7.15 18.74
C ARG A 241 7.65 -6.01 18.50
N ARG A 242 7.78 -5.55 17.24
CA ARG A 242 8.61 -4.40 16.84
C ARG A 242 7.85 -3.06 16.82
N GLN A 243 6.79 -2.96 17.61
CA GLN A 243 6.02 -1.73 17.85
C GLN A 243 5.39 -1.11 16.58
N LEU A 244 5.12 -1.88 15.52
CA LEU A 244 4.32 -1.35 14.40
C LEU A 244 2.90 -1.02 14.86
N GLY A 245 2.37 0.13 14.42
CA GLY A 245 0.99 0.51 14.64
C GLY A 245 0.01 -0.52 14.05
N TRP A 246 -1.09 -0.80 14.78
CA TRP A 246 -2.09 -1.81 14.40
C TRP A 246 -2.62 -1.66 12.96
N GLY A 247 -2.76 -0.42 12.48
CA GLY A 247 -3.29 -0.15 11.14
C GLY A 247 -2.34 -0.60 10.05
N VAL A 248 -1.06 -0.27 10.21
CA VAL A 248 0.00 -0.67 9.28
C VAL A 248 0.16 -2.19 9.30
N THR A 249 0.15 -2.81 10.49
CA THR A 249 0.24 -4.27 10.59
C THR A 249 -0.90 -4.98 9.84
N ILE A 250 -2.16 -4.60 10.09
CA ILE A 250 -3.31 -5.23 9.43
C ILE A 250 -3.24 -5.02 7.91
N PHE A 251 -2.92 -3.79 7.48
CA PHE A 251 -2.79 -3.46 6.05
C PHE A 251 -1.72 -4.33 5.38
N LEU A 252 -0.51 -4.40 5.95
CA LEU A 252 0.57 -5.20 5.39
C LEU A 252 0.24 -6.69 5.40
N THR A 253 -0.41 -7.22 6.45
CA THR A 253 -0.82 -8.63 6.52
C THR A 253 -1.79 -8.99 5.39
N VAL A 254 -2.86 -8.19 5.22
CA VAL A 254 -3.87 -8.42 4.17
C VAL A 254 -3.25 -8.31 2.78
N LEU A 255 -2.34 -7.34 2.57
CA LEU A 255 -1.65 -7.14 1.29
C LEU A 255 -0.64 -8.27 0.99
N THR A 256 -0.01 -8.84 2.02
CA THR A 256 1.07 -9.82 1.86
C THR A 256 0.55 -11.25 1.70
N ALA A 257 -0.61 -11.60 2.29
CA ALA A 257 -1.11 -12.97 2.27
C ALA A 257 -1.31 -13.54 0.84
N PRO A 258 -1.93 -12.82 -0.13
CA PRO A 258 -2.05 -13.32 -1.50
C PRO A 258 -0.68 -13.50 -2.18
N VAL A 259 0.22 -12.53 -2.02
CA VAL A 259 1.57 -12.60 -2.62
C VAL A 259 2.35 -13.78 -2.05
N LEU A 260 2.28 -14.04 -0.75
CA LEU A 260 2.89 -15.23 -0.15
C LEU A 260 2.32 -16.53 -0.71
N ALA A 261 1.01 -16.61 -0.95
CA ALA A 261 0.41 -17.81 -1.52
C ALA A 261 0.96 -18.10 -2.94
N PHE A 262 1.10 -17.07 -3.79
CA PHE A 262 1.71 -17.22 -5.11
C PHE A 262 3.22 -17.50 -5.04
N THR A 263 3.95 -16.83 -4.15
CA THR A 263 5.38 -17.11 -3.94
C THR A 263 5.60 -18.56 -3.48
N LEU A 264 4.77 -19.08 -2.59
CA LEU A 264 4.80 -20.49 -2.17
C LEU A 264 4.47 -21.42 -3.35
N TYR A 265 3.45 -21.08 -4.14
CA TYR A 265 3.07 -21.86 -5.33
C TYR A 265 4.26 -22.04 -6.28
N PHE A 266 4.89 -20.94 -6.72
CA PHE A 266 6.03 -21.02 -7.65
C PHE A 266 7.28 -21.58 -6.99
N GLY A 267 7.59 -21.15 -5.76
CA GLY A 267 8.78 -21.57 -5.04
C GLY A 267 8.82 -23.07 -4.79
N LEU A 268 7.70 -23.68 -4.37
CA LEU A 268 7.62 -25.12 -4.13
C LEU A 268 7.77 -25.92 -5.44
N LEU A 269 7.21 -25.46 -6.56
CA LEU A 269 7.43 -26.09 -7.87
C LEU A 269 8.90 -26.06 -8.29
N ARG A 270 9.57 -24.93 -8.08
CA ARG A 270 11.01 -24.78 -8.41
C ARG A 270 11.88 -25.64 -7.51
N ILE A 271 11.62 -25.67 -6.20
CA ILE A 271 12.35 -26.53 -5.25
C ILE A 271 12.14 -28.01 -5.57
N ASN A 272 10.90 -28.43 -5.82
CA ASN A 272 10.58 -29.82 -6.16
C ASN A 272 11.21 -30.21 -7.50
N GLY A 273 11.15 -29.34 -8.51
CA GLY A 273 11.77 -29.60 -9.81
C GLY A 273 13.30 -29.65 -9.78
N ALA A 274 13.93 -28.75 -9.01
CA ALA A 274 15.38 -28.73 -8.86
C ALA A 274 15.95 -29.94 -8.09
N THR A 275 15.11 -30.59 -7.27
CA THR A 275 15.49 -31.77 -6.48
C THR A 275 15.01 -33.09 -7.10
N ALA A 276 14.39 -33.04 -8.28
CA ALA A 276 13.94 -34.23 -8.99
C ALA A 276 15.08 -34.84 -9.81
N PHE A 277 15.62 -35.96 -9.33
CA PHE A 277 16.66 -36.72 -10.03
C PHE A 277 16.09 -37.76 -11.02
N ASP A 278 14.77 -37.95 -11.02
CA ASP A 278 14.06 -38.99 -11.76
C ASP A 278 13.15 -38.44 -12.88
N ALA A 279 13.41 -37.20 -13.33
CA ALA A 279 12.64 -36.57 -14.39
C ALA A 279 12.77 -37.39 -15.70
N ALA A 280 11.69 -38.09 -16.06
CA ALA A 280 11.67 -38.98 -17.21
C ALA A 280 10.40 -38.73 -18.04
N PRO A 281 10.51 -38.64 -19.39
CA PRO A 281 9.34 -38.58 -20.25
C PRO A 281 8.55 -39.88 -20.13
N ARG A 282 7.24 -39.78 -19.95
CA ARG A 282 6.33 -40.92 -19.89
C ARG A 282 5.22 -40.75 -20.90
N THR A 283 4.85 -41.84 -21.56
CA THR A 283 3.74 -41.85 -22.51
C THR A 283 2.42 -42.04 -21.77
N TYR A 284 1.50 -41.11 -22.00
CA TYR A 284 0.18 -41.08 -21.43
C TYR A 284 -0.88 -41.33 -22.50
N VAL A 285 -1.92 -42.09 -22.16
CA VAL A 285 -3.05 -42.41 -23.03
C VAL A 285 -4.30 -41.67 -22.53
N LEU A 286 -4.91 -40.89 -23.42
CA LEU A 286 -6.14 -40.17 -23.16
C LEU A 286 -7.33 -41.13 -23.00
N GLN A 287 -8.03 -41.03 -21.88
CA GLN A 287 -9.21 -41.81 -21.56
C GLN A 287 -10.50 -41.09 -21.94
N LYS A 288 -11.63 -41.81 -21.90
CA LYS A 288 -12.97 -41.26 -22.23
C LYS A 288 -13.45 -40.18 -21.25
N ASP A 289 -12.89 -40.13 -20.05
CA ASP A 289 -13.18 -39.15 -19.00
C ASP A 289 -12.25 -37.92 -19.06
N PHE A 290 -11.49 -37.77 -20.16
CA PHE A 290 -10.49 -36.72 -20.37
C PHE A 290 -9.31 -36.76 -19.38
N SER A 291 -9.16 -37.85 -18.62
CA SER A 291 -7.95 -38.12 -17.84
C SER A 291 -6.88 -38.78 -18.71
N LEU A 292 -5.63 -38.54 -18.37
CA LEU A 292 -4.48 -39.17 -19.00
C LEU A 292 -3.89 -40.18 -18.02
N LYS A 293 -3.88 -41.45 -18.43
CA LYS A 293 -3.29 -42.55 -17.66
C LYS A 293 -1.95 -42.99 -18.27
N PRO A 294 -0.95 -43.33 -17.45
CA PRO A 294 0.34 -43.78 -17.97
C PRO A 294 0.17 -45.10 -18.72
N GLN A 295 0.78 -45.24 -19.89
CA GLN A 295 0.70 -46.45 -20.72
C GLN A 295 1.28 -47.67 -20.00
N ASP A 296 2.36 -47.48 -19.24
CA ASP A 296 3.04 -48.53 -18.47
C ASP A 296 2.32 -48.87 -17.15
N GLY A 297 1.18 -48.23 -16.87
CA GLY A 297 0.43 -48.38 -15.61
C GLY A 297 1.14 -47.84 -14.36
N ARG A 298 2.37 -47.34 -14.49
CA ARG A 298 3.18 -46.77 -13.39
C ARG A 298 3.19 -45.25 -13.46
N GLY A 299 2.53 -44.58 -12.53
CA GLY A 299 2.55 -43.12 -12.38
C GLY A 299 1.19 -42.53 -12.01
N PRO A 300 1.14 -41.24 -11.67
CA PRO A 300 -0.11 -40.55 -11.35
C PRO A 300 -1.00 -40.44 -12.60
N THR A 301 -2.31 -40.51 -12.39
CA THR A 301 -3.29 -40.11 -13.41
C THR A 301 -3.29 -38.59 -13.48
N VAL A 302 -3.10 -38.04 -14.67
CA VAL A 302 -3.00 -36.60 -14.89
C VAL A 302 -4.30 -36.10 -15.48
N ARG A 303 -4.81 -34.99 -14.94
CA ARG A 303 -5.92 -34.24 -15.50
C ARG A 303 -5.48 -32.80 -15.70
N PHE A 304 -5.58 -32.31 -16.94
CA PHE A 304 -5.12 -30.98 -17.32
C PHE A 304 -6.27 -29.98 -17.27
N ASP A 305 -6.63 -29.53 -16.07
CA ASP A 305 -7.80 -28.66 -15.87
C ASP A 305 -7.73 -27.34 -16.67
N ASP A 306 -6.53 -26.77 -16.87
CA ASP A 306 -6.33 -25.52 -17.62
C ASP A 306 -6.45 -25.65 -19.16
N TYR A 307 -6.44 -26.88 -19.71
CA TYR A 307 -6.44 -27.14 -21.16
C TYR A 307 -7.55 -28.12 -21.59
N MET A 308 -8.64 -28.19 -20.83
CA MET A 308 -9.77 -29.07 -21.13
C MET A 308 -10.38 -28.85 -22.51
N ASP A 309 -10.35 -27.62 -23.04
CA ASP A 309 -10.82 -27.33 -24.40
C ASP A 309 -10.00 -28.01 -25.50
N TYR A 310 -8.70 -28.23 -25.27
CA TYR A 310 -7.84 -28.97 -26.19
C TYR A 310 -8.14 -30.47 -26.07
N TRP A 311 -8.08 -31.00 -24.84
CA TRP A 311 -8.24 -32.43 -24.57
C TRP A 311 -9.64 -32.94 -24.88
N GLY A 312 -10.67 -32.10 -24.75
CA GLY A 312 -12.05 -32.39 -25.11
C GLY A 312 -12.27 -32.64 -26.60
N MET A 313 -11.41 -32.11 -27.47
CA MET A 313 -11.49 -32.31 -28.92
C MET A 313 -10.66 -33.49 -29.42
N GLN A 314 -9.80 -34.06 -28.58
CA GLN A 314 -8.96 -35.18 -28.96
C GLN A 314 -9.72 -36.52 -28.88
N LYS A 315 -9.35 -37.47 -29.75
CA LYS A 315 -9.95 -38.80 -29.73
C LYS A 315 -9.44 -39.60 -28.51
N PRO A 316 -10.31 -40.29 -27.75
CA PRO A 316 -9.87 -41.24 -26.73
C PRO A 316 -8.90 -42.28 -27.32
N GLY A 317 -7.82 -42.58 -26.61
CA GLY A 317 -6.72 -43.42 -27.08
C GLY A 317 -5.53 -42.65 -27.65
N MET A 318 -5.62 -41.32 -27.82
CA MET A 318 -4.47 -40.49 -28.19
C MET A 318 -3.34 -40.61 -27.17
N THR A 319 -2.10 -40.76 -27.66
CA THR A 319 -0.91 -40.76 -26.82
C THR A 319 -0.24 -39.38 -26.76
N ALA A 320 0.28 -39.03 -25.58
CA ALA A 320 1.07 -37.83 -25.38
C ALA A 320 2.24 -38.12 -24.44
N ASP A 321 3.42 -37.69 -24.84
CA ASP A 321 4.61 -37.80 -23.98
C ASP A 321 4.64 -36.59 -23.05
N VAL A 322 4.66 -36.86 -21.76
CA VAL A 322 4.66 -35.84 -20.72
C VAL A 322 5.87 -36.08 -19.82
N LEU A 323 6.69 -35.05 -19.67
CA LEU A 323 7.80 -35.11 -18.72
C LEU A 323 7.26 -34.90 -17.30
N ILE A 324 7.44 -35.92 -16.46
CA ILE A 324 7.03 -35.91 -15.06
C ILE A 324 8.26 -35.99 -14.17
N ALA A 325 8.21 -35.25 -13.08
CA ALA A 325 9.24 -35.21 -12.06
C ALA A 325 8.62 -35.35 -10.67
N ARG A 326 9.33 -36.03 -9.77
CA ARG A 326 8.98 -36.09 -8.36
C ARG A 326 10.20 -35.72 -7.52
N GLY A 327 10.19 -34.52 -6.96
CA GLY A 327 11.26 -34.06 -6.10
C GLY A 327 11.11 -34.51 -4.65
N TRP A 328 11.98 -33.96 -3.82
CA TRP A 328 12.03 -34.23 -2.39
C TRP A 328 10.74 -33.85 -1.64
N LEU A 329 9.98 -32.86 -2.14
CA LEU A 329 8.71 -32.46 -1.55
C LEU A 329 7.60 -33.51 -1.73
N GLY A 330 7.86 -34.57 -2.50
CA GLY A 330 7.06 -35.79 -2.52
C GLY A 330 5.77 -35.72 -3.32
N PHE A 331 5.51 -34.61 -4.03
CA PHE A 331 4.42 -34.48 -4.98
C PHE A 331 4.91 -34.56 -6.43
N ASP A 332 4.06 -35.10 -7.30
CA ASP A 332 4.35 -35.24 -8.72
C ASP A 332 3.99 -33.93 -9.47
N GLN A 333 4.86 -33.52 -10.39
CA GLN A 333 4.66 -32.35 -11.24
C GLN A 333 5.01 -32.67 -12.69
N TYR A 334 4.44 -31.94 -13.63
CA TYR A 334 4.69 -32.13 -15.04
C TYR A 334 5.25 -30.87 -15.69
N ASP A 335 6.04 -31.03 -16.74
CA ASP A 335 6.55 -29.91 -17.54
C ASP A 335 5.58 -29.60 -18.69
N ILE A 336 5.02 -28.39 -18.68
CA ILE A 336 4.12 -27.94 -19.75
C ILE A 336 4.84 -27.75 -21.09
N ASN A 337 6.17 -27.57 -21.10
CA ASN A 337 6.94 -27.40 -22.34
C ASN A 337 6.81 -28.62 -23.25
N SER A 338 6.73 -29.83 -22.69
CA SER A 338 6.50 -31.07 -23.45
C SER A 338 5.21 -31.07 -24.29
N LEU A 339 4.22 -30.26 -23.89
CA LEU A 339 2.91 -30.17 -24.54
C LEU A 339 2.68 -28.82 -25.24
N ARG A 340 3.57 -27.85 -25.05
CA ARG A 340 3.40 -26.44 -25.45
C ARG A 340 3.19 -26.28 -26.94
N ASP A 341 3.95 -26.99 -27.77
CA ASP A 341 3.84 -26.89 -29.23
C ASP A 341 2.52 -27.46 -29.75
N ARG A 342 2.04 -28.56 -29.15
CA ARG A 342 0.71 -29.14 -29.46
C ARG A 342 -0.41 -28.17 -29.11
N TYR A 343 -0.32 -27.53 -27.94
CA TYR A 343 -1.28 -26.50 -27.53
C TYR A 343 -1.24 -25.29 -28.46
N ARG A 344 -0.06 -24.76 -28.78
CA ARG A 344 0.09 -23.61 -29.69
C ARG A 344 -0.51 -23.89 -31.07
N ALA A 345 -0.20 -25.04 -31.66
CA ALA A 345 -0.76 -25.44 -32.96
C ALA A 345 -2.30 -25.51 -32.92
N TYR A 346 -2.88 -26.03 -31.85
CA TYR A 346 -4.34 -26.08 -31.69
C TYR A 346 -4.97 -24.67 -31.55
N TYR A 347 -4.42 -23.81 -30.70
CA TYR A 347 -4.98 -22.46 -30.53
C TYR A 347 -4.76 -21.53 -31.72
N GLN A 348 -3.68 -21.72 -32.49
CA GLN A 348 -3.43 -20.97 -33.73
C GLN A 348 -4.31 -21.42 -34.91
N SER A 349 -4.81 -22.66 -34.88
CA SER A 349 -5.69 -23.20 -35.92
C SER A 349 -7.18 -22.92 -35.67
N ARG A 350 -7.54 -22.34 -34.52
CA ARG A 350 -8.89 -21.84 -34.26
C ARG A 350 -9.07 -20.47 -34.92
N PRO A 351 -10.15 -20.28 -35.71
CA PRO A 351 -10.46 -19.00 -36.36
C PRO A 351 -10.87 -17.91 -35.37
#